data_AF-A0A9P8ICB5-F1
#
_entry.id   AF-A0A9P8ICB5-F1
#
_cell.length_a   1.000
_cell.length_b   1.000
_cell.length_c   1.000
_cell.angle_alpha   90.00
_cell.angle_beta   90.00
_cell.angle_gamma   90.00
#
_symmetry.space_group_name_H-M   'P 1'
#
loop_
_entity.id
_entity.type
_entity.pdbx_description
1 polymer ?
#
loop_
_entity_poly.entity_id
_entity_poly.type
_entity_poly.pdbx_seq_one_letter_code
_entity_poly.pdbx_strand_id
1 'polypeptide(L)'
;MQGTTDYPAYNGVASMYDVHKFMNLDAYQIGYFIQQVGLAAASFGVAKEDVEAVGMTLDKVFNKRCSPATAAIPALGPQLESMCIAPSCPLDAMAACSLYERNGTGSPPKVANASLAGNASSTAGASPTAGSTTSPSASKPPATTGAAAAEKAGNFAAIAGAVLLALAL
;
A
#
# COMPACT_ATOMS: atom_id res chain seq x y z
N MET A 1 3.42 6.35 -23.18
CA MET A 1 2.84 7.49 -22.45
C MET A 1 1.34 7.46 -22.69
N GLN A 2 0.51 7.54 -21.65
CA GLN A 2 -0.94 7.62 -21.84
C GLN A 2 -1.33 8.97 -22.46
N GLY A 3 -2.44 9.03 -23.20
CA GLY A 3 -2.90 10.25 -23.86
C GLY A 3 -2.41 10.45 -25.30
N THR A 4 -1.94 9.39 -25.96
CA THR A 4 -1.64 9.39 -27.40
C THR A 4 -2.73 8.64 -28.17
N THR A 5 -2.70 8.67 -29.51
CA THR A 5 -3.63 7.91 -30.35
C THR A 5 -3.55 6.40 -30.09
N ASP A 6 -2.33 5.88 -29.85
CA ASP A 6 -2.08 4.45 -29.62
C ASP A 6 -2.35 4.01 -28.18
N TYR A 7 -2.36 4.96 -27.24
CA TYR A 7 -2.71 4.71 -25.84
C TYR A 7 -3.60 5.85 -25.34
N PRO A 8 -4.93 5.68 -25.35
CA PRO A 8 -5.85 6.75 -24.99
C PRO A 8 -5.60 7.24 -23.56
N ALA A 9 -6.00 8.48 -23.29
CA ALA A 9 -5.96 9.01 -21.94
C ALA A 9 -6.87 8.18 -21.01
N TYR A 10 -6.52 8.14 -19.73
CA TYR A 10 -7.37 7.54 -18.71
C TYR A 10 -8.79 8.13 -18.78
N ASN A 11 -9.77 7.27 -18.92
CA ASN A 11 -11.18 7.62 -19.11
C ASN A 11 -12.08 7.17 -17.95
N GLY A 12 -11.48 6.68 -16.86
CA GLY A 12 -12.20 6.33 -15.63
C GLY A 12 -12.46 7.56 -14.75
N VAL A 13 -12.95 7.30 -13.54
CA VAL A 13 -13.13 8.34 -12.53
C VAL A 13 -11.75 8.79 -12.04
N ALA A 14 -11.45 10.08 -12.24
CA ALA A 14 -10.10 10.60 -12.02
C ALA A 14 -9.66 10.56 -10.54
N SER A 15 -10.59 10.77 -9.61
CA SER A 15 -10.34 10.76 -8.16
C SER A 15 -10.15 9.33 -7.64
N MET A 16 -8.91 8.95 -7.30
CA MET A 16 -8.64 7.65 -6.68
C MET A 16 -9.27 7.53 -5.29
N TYR A 17 -9.50 8.64 -4.59
CA TYR A 17 -10.29 8.66 -3.37
C TYR A 17 -11.73 8.16 -3.63
N ASP A 18 -12.43 8.71 -4.64
CA ASP A 18 -13.84 8.38 -4.84
C ASP A 18 -14.09 6.92 -5.21
N VAL A 19 -13.16 6.31 -5.95
CA VAL A 19 -13.27 4.90 -6.33
C VAL A 19 -12.87 3.93 -5.22
N HIS A 20 -11.97 4.32 -4.30
CA HIS A 20 -11.45 3.42 -3.25
C HIS A 20 -11.95 3.73 -1.83
N LYS A 21 -12.69 4.83 -1.60
CA LYS A 21 -13.12 5.26 -0.25
C LYS A 21 -14.01 4.26 0.51
N PHE A 22 -14.64 3.33 -0.20
CA PHE A 22 -15.48 2.29 0.42
C PHE A 22 -14.69 1.07 0.89
N MET A 23 -13.40 0.99 0.53
CA MET A 23 -12.52 -0.10 0.93
C MET A 23 -11.89 0.12 2.32
N ASN A 24 -11.89 1.36 2.83
CA ASN A 24 -11.27 1.74 4.11
C ASN A 24 -9.82 1.23 4.25
N LEU A 25 -9.01 1.47 3.20
CA LEU A 25 -7.65 0.94 3.13
C LEU A 25 -6.75 1.57 4.20
N ASP A 26 -5.95 0.70 4.83
CA ASP A 26 -4.89 1.10 5.76
C ASP A 26 -3.52 1.18 5.08
N ALA A 27 -2.53 1.70 5.83
CA ALA A 27 -1.19 1.96 5.31
C ALA A 27 -0.44 0.70 4.91
N TYR A 28 -0.76 -0.45 5.52
CA TYR A 28 -0.12 -1.72 5.18
C TYR A 28 -0.70 -2.28 3.88
N GLN A 29 -2.00 -2.17 3.68
CA GLN A 29 -2.66 -2.61 2.45
C GLN A 29 -2.19 -1.80 1.24
N ILE A 30 -2.13 -0.47 1.35
CA ILE A 30 -1.61 0.38 0.29
C ILE A 30 -0.10 0.16 0.10
N GLY A 31 0.67 0.06 1.19
CA GLY A 31 2.10 -0.23 1.13
C GLY A 31 2.41 -1.56 0.43
N TYR A 32 1.62 -2.60 0.70
CA TYR A 32 1.74 -3.89 0.02
C TYR A 32 1.42 -3.77 -1.47
N PHE A 33 0.34 -3.07 -1.84
CA PHE A 33 0.02 -2.80 -3.25
C PHE A 33 1.18 -2.10 -3.98
N ILE A 34 1.76 -1.06 -3.39
CA ILE A 34 2.90 -0.32 -3.95
C ILE A 34 4.12 -1.25 -4.10
N GLN A 35 4.39 -2.09 -3.11
CA GLN A 35 5.45 -3.08 -3.19
C GLN A 35 5.24 -4.07 -4.35
N GLN A 36 4.01 -4.57 -4.55
CA GLN A 36 3.71 -5.48 -5.66
C GLN A 36 3.86 -4.79 -7.03
N VAL A 37 3.50 -3.51 -7.15
CA VAL A 37 3.76 -2.73 -8.37
C VAL A 37 5.26 -2.64 -8.66
N GLY A 38 6.08 -2.36 -7.65
CA GLY A 38 7.53 -2.29 -7.81
C GLY A 38 8.18 -3.64 -8.18
N LEU A 39 7.76 -4.73 -7.54
CA LEU A 39 8.23 -6.09 -7.87
C LEU A 39 7.82 -6.52 -9.28
N ALA A 40 6.62 -6.14 -9.72
CA ALA A 40 6.18 -6.38 -11.09
C ALA A 40 7.03 -5.59 -12.10
N ALA A 41 7.29 -4.30 -11.85
CA ALA A 41 8.15 -3.49 -12.73
C ALA A 41 9.56 -4.08 -12.83
N ALA A 42 10.14 -4.50 -11.70
CA ALA A 42 11.45 -5.14 -11.67
C ALA A 42 11.49 -6.45 -12.48
N SER A 43 10.42 -7.25 -12.49
CA SER A 43 10.38 -8.50 -13.27
C SER A 43 10.37 -8.27 -14.79
N PHE A 44 9.93 -7.09 -15.23
CA PHE A 44 10.04 -6.65 -16.63
C PHE A 44 11.37 -5.96 -16.97
N GLY A 45 12.31 -5.91 -16.02
CA GLY A 45 13.65 -5.33 -16.22
C GLY A 45 13.70 -3.80 -16.13
N VAL A 46 12.73 -3.16 -15.50
CA VAL A 46 12.80 -1.71 -15.18
C VAL A 46 13.97 -1.45 -14.23
N ALA A 47 14.70 -0.36 -14.46
CA ALA A 47 15.84 0.03 -13.63
C ALA A 47 15.40 0.23 -12.16
N LYS A 48 16.27 -0.14 -11.23
CA LYS A 48 15.97 -0.09 -9.79
C LYS A 48 15.62 1.32 -9.34
N GLU A 49 16.36 2.30 -9.83
CA GLU A 49 16.18 3.71 -9.50
C GLU A 49 14.80 4.21 -9.95
N ASP A 50 14.31 3.75 -11.10
CA ASP A 50 12.98 4.08 -11.61
C ASP A 50 11.88 3.40 -10.77
N VAL A 51 12.09 2.14 -10.37
CA VAL A 51 11.18 1.42 -9.47
C VAL A 51 11.04 2.14 -8.13
N GLU A 52 12.15 2.59 -7.55
CA GLU A 52 12.17 3.33 -6.30
C GLU A 52 11.49 4.70 -6.44
N ALA A 53 11.77 5.43 -7.54
CA ALA A 53 11.13 6.71 -7.82
C ALA A 53 9.61 6.61 -7.97
N VAL A 54 9.12 5.57 -8.67
CA VAL A 54 7.69 5.28 -8.79
C VAL A 54 7.12 4.90 -7.43
N GLY A 55 7.75 4.00 -6.68
CA GLY A 55 7.29 3.58 -5.36
C GLY A 55 7.13 4.75 -4.37
N MET A 56 8.11 5.66 -4.34
CA MET A 56 8.02 6.88 -3.52
C MET A 56 6.89 7.81 -3.97
N THR A 57 6.68 7.93 -5.28
CA THR A 57 5.58 8.74 -5.83
C THR A 57 4.22 8.15 -5.41
N LEU A 58 4.04 6.84 -5.57
CA LEU A 58 2.80 6.16 -5.19
C LEU A 58 2.54 6.28 -3.68
N ASP A 59 3.56 6.17 -2.82
CA ASP A 59 3.39 6.33 -1.37
C ASP A 59 2.93 7.74 -1.00
N LYS A 60 3.54 8.77 -1.62
CA LYS A 60 3.18 10.17 -1.37
C LYS A 60 1.77 10.50 -1.84
N VAL A 61 1.36 9.96 -3.00
CA VAL A 61 0.08 10.31 -3.63
C VAL A 61 -1.08 9.51 -3.01
N PHE A 62 -0.89 8.22 -2.76
CA PHE A 62 -1.98 7.32 -2.38
C PHE A 62 -1.96 6.91 -0.90
N ASN A 63 -0.79 6.89 -0.26
CA ASN A 63 -0.59 6.33 1.09
C ASN A 63 -0.50 7.38 2.21
N LYS A 64 -1.01 8.59 1.98
CA LYS A 64 -1.12 9.66 2.98
C LYS A 64 -2.57 10.05 3.13
N ARG A 65 -3.04 10.17 4.36
CA ARG A 65 -4.42 10.54 4.68
C ARG A 65 -4.59 12.04 4.58
N CYS A 66 -5.72 12.46 4.01
CA CYS A 66 -6.08 13.86 3.82
C CYS A 66 -5.14 14.67 2.91
N SER A 67 -4.43 14.04 1.98
CA SER A 67 -3.56 14.79 1.04
C SER A 67 -4.35 15.82 0.25
N PRO A 68 -3.77 17.01 -0.04
CA PRO A 68 -4.43 17.99 -0.89
C PRO A 68 -4.63 17.43 -2.30
N ALA A 69 -5.53 18.06 -3.06
CA ALA A 69 -5.75 17.67 -4.45
C ALA A 69 -4.45 17.80 -5.27
N THR A 70 -4.12 16.77 -6.05
CA THR A 70 -2.92 16.71 -6.88
C THR A 70 -3.24 16.17 -8.27
N ALA A 71 -2.48 16.59 -9.27
CA ALA A 71 -2.65 16.13 -10.64
C ALA A 71 -1.74 14.93 -10.91
N ALA A 72 -2.14 13.74 -10.46
CA ALA A 72 -1.39 12.51 -10.73
C ALA A 72 -1.31 12.21 -12.24
N ILE A 73 -2.36 12.56 -12.99
CA ILE A 73 -2.39 12.54 -14.45
C ILE A 73 -2.63 13.97 -14.93
N PRO A 74 -1.66 14.61 -15.62
CA PRO A 74 -1.77 16.03 -15.99
C PRO A 74 -3.04 16.38 -16.76
N ALA A 75 -3.52 15.48 -17.63
CA ALA A 75 -4.71 15.68 -18.43
C ALA A 75 -6.03 15.71 -17.62
N LEU A 76 -6.04 15.20 -16.39
CA LEU A 76 -7.24 15.13 -15.53
C LEU A 76 -7.32 16.28 -14.50
N GLY A 77 -6.30 17.14 -14.45
CA GLY A 77 -6.19 18.19 -13.47
C GLY A 77 -6.03 17.68 -12.02
N PRO A 78 -6.09 18.57 -11.03
CA PRO A 78 -6.00 18.19 -9.62
C PRO A 78 -7.20 17.38 -9.15
N GLN A 79 -6.94 16.25 -8.49
CA GLN A 79 -7.96 15.34 -7.94
C GLN A 79 -7.58 14.89 -6.52
N LEU A 80 -8.56 14.37 -5.78
CA LEU A 80 -8.30 13.73 -4.48
C LEU A 80 -7.79 12.32 -4.71
N GLU A 81 -6.52 12.10 -4.41
CA GLU A 81 -5.86 10.81 -4.69
C GLU A 81 -5.71 9.92 -3.47
N SER A 82 -5.89 10.44 -2.25
CA SER A 82 -5.67 9.65 -1.03
C SER A 82 -6.57 8.40 -0.98
N MET A 83 -5.94 7.22 -1.07
CA MET A 83 -6.61 5.92 -0.93
C MET A 83 -6.53 5.40 0.51
N CYS A 84 -5.45 5.75 1.22
CA CYS A 84 -5.27 5.43 2.63
C CYS A 84 -6.11 6.36 3.50
N ILE A 85 -7.26 5.86 3.96
CA ILE A 85 -8.23 6.65 4.75
C ILE A 85 -8.58 6.00 6.09
N ALA A 86 -7.98 4.86 6.44
CA ALA A 86 -8.09 4.31 7.78
C ALA A 86 -7.47 5.26 8.83
N PRO A 87 -7.94 5.26 10.08
CA PRO A 87 -7.37 6.12 11.13
C PRO A 87 -5.87 5.91 11.38
N SER A 88 -5.34 4.73 11.07
CA SER A 88 -3.91 4.37 11.18
C SER A 88 -3.04 4.95 10.07
N CYS A 89 -3.63 5.47 8.99
CA CYS A 89 -2.88 6.05 7.89
C CYS A 89 -2.13 7.32 8.34
N PRO A 90 -0.85 7.47 7.94
CA PRO A 90 -0.09 8.67 8.25
C PRO A 90 -0.76 9.89 7.62
N LEU A 91 -0.87 10.96 8.39
CA LEU A 91 -1.45 12.21 7.91
C LEU A 91 -0.47 12.90 6.96
N ASP A 92 -1.00 13.49 5.88
CA ASP A 92 -0.21 14.34 5.00
C ASP A 92 0.34 15.57 5.74
N ALA A 93 1.52 16.05 5.37
CA ALA A 93 2.10 17.25 5.96
C ALA A 93 1.27 18.52 5.67
N MET A 94 0.53 18.53 4.55
CA MET A 94 -0.36 19.60 4.11
C MET A 94 -1.83 19.14 4.14
N ALA A 95 -2.22 18.45 5.22
CA ALA A 95 -3.52 17.82 5.33
C ALA A 95 -4.71 18.78 5.11
N ALA A 96 -5.58 18.44 4.17
CA ALA A 96 -6.82 19.12 3.83
C ALA A 96 -8.03 18.21 4.09
N CYS A 97 -8.17 17.71 5.33
CA CYS A 97 -9.17 16.68 5.67
C CYS A 97 -10.63 17.09 5.39
N SER A 98 -10.94 18.39 5.36
CA SER A 98 -12.27 18.91 5.02
C SER A 98 -12.71 18.63 3.59
N LEU A 99 -11.76 18.30 2.68
CA LEU A 99 -12.06 17.90 1.31
C LEU A 99 -12.56 16.46 1.21
N TYR A 100 -12.40 15.68 2.28
CA TYR A 100 -12.73 14.26 2.33
C TYR A 100 -13.96 14.02 3.21
N GLU A 101 -14.77 13.02 2.85
CA GLU A 101 -15.90 12.61 3.68
C GLU A 101 -15.42 12.19 5.08
N ARG A 102 -16.25 12.46 6.09
CA ARG A 102 -15.93 12.20 7.50
C ARG A 102 -14.55 12.71 7.90
N ASN A 103 -14.15 13.87 7.37
CA ASN A 103 -12.89 14.52 7.69
C ASN A 103 -11.66 13.61 7.43
N GLY A 104 -11.69 12.88 6.29
CA GLY A 104 -10.62 12.00 5.86
C GLY A 104 -10.56 10.66 6.58
N THR A 105 -11.67 10.19 7.17
CA THR A 105 -11.74 8.87 7.79
C THR A 105 -12.70 7.94 7.04
N GLY A 106 -12.18 6.77 6.67
CA GLY A 106 -12.96 5.69 6.10
C GLY A 106 -13.83 4.98 7.13
N SER A 107 -14.72 4.13 6.64
CA SER A 107 -15.48 3.19 7.45
C SER A 107 -15.44 1.86 6.74
N PRO A 108 -15.17 0.77 7.47
CA PRO A 108 -15.08 -0.54 6.86
C PRO A 108 -16.38 -0.91 6.16
N PRO A 109 -16.30 -1.64 5.03
CA PRO A 109 -17.49 -2.12 4.34
C PRO A 109 -18.31 -3.01 5.27
N LYS A 110 -19.63 -2.87 5.22
CA LYS A 110 -20.54 -3.74 5.98
C LYS A 110 -20.67 -5.09 5.29
N VAL A 111 -20.69 -6.16 6.07
CA VAL A 111 -20.99 -7.50 5.55
C VAL A 111 -22.45 -7.55 5.08
N ALA A 112 -22.69 -7.84 3.80
CA ALA A 112 -24.04 -7.90 3.23
C ALA A 112 -24.82 -9.13 3.72
N ASN A 113 -24.13 -10.24 3.97
CA ASN A 113 -24.71 -11.43 4.60
C ASN A 113 -23.67 -12.06 5.54
N ALA A 114 -23.93 -11.97 6.85
CA ALA A 114 -23.04 -12.50 7.89
C ALA A 114 -22.83 -14.02 7.79
N SER A 115 -23.81 -14.77 7.23
CA SER A 115 -23.70 -16.23 7.08
C SER A 115 -22.73 -16.67 5.97
N LEU A 116 -22.44 -15.80 4.99
CA LEU A 116 -21.43 -16.06 3.94
C LEU A 116 -20.09 -15.38 4.23
N ALA A 117 -20.03 -14.44 5.17
CA ALA A 117 -18.85 -13.59 5.38
C ALA A 117 -17.69 -14.30 6.10
N GLY A 118 -17.90 -15.49 6.68
CA GLY A 118 -16.87 -16.16 7.49
C GLY A 118 -16.26 -15.20 8.54
N ASN A 119 -14.96 -15.36 8.82
CA ASN A 119 -14.21 -14.47 9.71
C ASN A 119 -13.87 -13.09 9.11
N ALA A 120 -14.47 -12.67 7.99
CA ALA A 120 -14.27 -11.35 7.39
C ALA A 120 -14.93 -10.20 8.18
N SER A 121 -15.16 -10.41 9.50
CA SER A 121 -15.56 -9.35 10.41
C SER A 121 -14.40 -8.36 10.51
N SER A 122 -14.60 -7.23 9.86
CA SER A 122 -13.70 -6.10 9.76
C SER A 122 -13.47 -5.44 11.13
N THR A 123 -12.53 -5.98 11.90
CA THR A 123 -11.74 -5.20 12.85
C THR A 123 -10.42 -4.85 12.17
N ALA A 124 -10.45 -3.81 11.32
CA ALA A 124 -9.25 -3.07 10.96
C ALA A 124 -8.70 -2.44 12.25
N GLY A 125 -7.86 -3.16 12.99
CA GLY A 125 -7.33 -2.69 14.28
C GLY A 125 -6.82 -3.73 15.28
N ALA A 126 -6.83 -5.04 15.00
CA ALA A 126 -6.18 -6.00 15.89
C ALA A 126 -4.71 -6.22 15.48
N SER A 127 -3.78 -5.54 16.15
CA SER A 127 -2.41 -6.02 16.27
C SER A 127 -2.42 -7.48 16.74
N PRO A 128 -1.54 -8.37 16.25
CA PRO A 128 -1.37 -9.67 16.87
C PRO A 128 -0.76 -9.45 18.25
N THR A 129 -1.59 -9.50 19.29
CA THR A 129 -1.10 -9.69 20.66
C THR A 129 -0.51 -11.09 20.72
N ALA A 130 0.82 -11.18 20.86
CA ALA A 130 1.50 -12.43 21.17
C ALA A 130 0.96 -12.95 22.51
N GLY A 131 0.07 -13.93 22.43
CA GLY A 131 -0.57 -14.54 23.58
C GLY A 131 -0.35 -16.04 23.59
N SER A 132 0.56 -16.47 24.47
CA SER A 132 0.41 -17.67 25.29
C SER A 132 0.16 -19.00 24.57
N THR A 133 1.24 -19.78 24.51
CA THR A 133 1.27 -21.24 24.29
C THR A 133 0.13 -21.98 24.99
N THR A 134 -0.78 -22.54 24.21
CA THR A 134 -1.58 -23.71 24.62
C THR A 134 -1.42 -24.76 23.53
N SER A 135 -0.71 -25.84 23.87
CA SER A 135 -0.50 -27.01 23.01
C SER A 135 -1.83 -27.71 22.72
N PRO A 136 -2.13 -28.03 21.46
CA PRO A 136 -2.99 -29.15 21.13
C PRO A 136 -2.13 -30.39 20.82
N SER A 137 -2.60 -31.50 21.38
CA SER A 137 -2.04 -32.84 21.27
C SER A 137 -1.90 -33.33 19.82
N ALA A 138 -0.93 -34.21 19.62
CA ALA A 138 -0.49 -34.75 18.35
C ALA A 138 -1.60 -35.41 17.52
N SER A 139 -1.65 -35.08 16.23
CA SER A 139 -2.21 -35.94 15.18
C SER A 139 -1.46 -35.66 13.87
N LYS A 140 -0.85 -36.72 13.35
CA LYS A 140 0.10 -36.77 12.23
C LYS A 140 -0.51 -36.26 10.91
N PRO A 141 0.10 -35.30 10.19
CA PRO A 141 -0.26 -35.01 8.80
C PRO A 141 0.45 -35.96 7.80
N PRO A 142 -0.20 -36.30 6.68
CA PRO A 142 0.40 -37.10 5.61
C PRO A 142 1.44 -36.30 4.83
N ALA A 143 2.45 -37.01 4.31
CA ALA A 143 3.53 -36.45 3.52
C ALA A 143 3.03 -36.00 2.14
N THR A 144 3.31 -34.75 1.77
CA THR A 144 3.30 -34.28 0.38
C THR A 144 4.59 -33.54 0.10
N THR A 145 5.37 -34.09 -0.83
CA THR A 145 6.59 -33.53 -1.41
C THR A 145 6.28 -32.37 -2.34
N GLY A 146 6.78 -31.18 -2.03
CA GLY A 146 6.82 -30.02 -2.93
C GLY A 146 7.97 -29.12 -2.52
N ALA A 147 9.07 -29.16 -3.28
CA ALA A 147 10.26 -28.37 -3.00
C ALA A 147 10.02 -26.92 -3.44
N ALA A 148 10.03 -25.99 -2.48
CA ALA A 148 10.23 -24.56 -2.75
C ALA A 148 11.58 -24.17 -2.14
N ALA A 149 12.52 -23.78 -3.00
CA ALA A 149 13.83 -23.29 -2.59
C ALA A 149 13.65 -21.96 -1.85
N ALA A 150 14.19 -21.90 -0.64
CA ALA A 150 14.22 -20.70 0.19
C ALA A 150 15.35 -19.78 -0.26
N GLU A 151 15.01 -18.61 -0.79
CA GLU A 151 15.95 -17.49 -0.92
C GLU A 151 15.81 -16.61 0.32
N LYS A 152 16.94 -16.40 1.00
CA LYS A 152 17.08 -15.75 2.31
C LYS A 152 16.50 -14.33 2.32
N ALA A 153 15.65 -14.08 3.31
CA ALA A 153 15.36 -12.74 3.82
C ALA A 153 16.66 -12.05 4.31
N GLY A 154 17.07 -11.00 3.61
CA GLY A 154 18.18 -10.12 3.99
C GLY A 154 17.68 -8.89 4.73
N ASN A 155 18.22 -8.69 5.93
CA ASN A 155 17.95 -7.58 6.84
C ASN A 155 18.10 -6.20 6.17
N PHE A 156 17.05 -5.38 6.17
CA PHE A 156 17.18 -3.92 6.02
C PHE A 156 17.64 -3.33 7.36
N ALA A 157 18.94 -3.46 7.64
CA ALA A 157 19.59 -2.77 8.74
C ALA A 157 19.94 -1.33 8.30
N ALA A 158 19.59 -0.38 9.16
CA ALA A 158 19.87 1.04 9.05
C ALA A 158 21.34 1.32 8.70
N ILE A 159 21.57 2.23 7.75
CA ILE A 159 22.87 2.88 7.58
C ILE A 159 22.66 4.37 7.87
N ALA A 160 22.79 4.69 9.16
CA ALA A 160 23.04 6.05 9.63
C ALA A 160 24.39 6.51 9.08
N GLY A 161 24.47 7.80 8.76
CA GLY A 161 25.60 8.39 8.04
C GLY A 161 26.94 8.33 8.77
N ALA A 162 28.00 8.24 7.97
CA ALA A 162 29.31 8.81 8.21
C ALA A 162 30.11 8.76 6.90
N VAL A 163 30.03 9.83 6.09
CA VAL A 163 31.03 10.06 5.03
C VAL A 163 32.24 10.69 5.71
N LEU A 164 33.22 9.85 6.03
CA LEU A 164 34.54 10.29 6.48
C LEU A 164 35.45 10.47 5.26
N LEU A 165 35.91 11.71 5.14
CA LEU A 165 36.95 12.23 4.27
C LEU A 165 38.25 11.40 4.39
N ALA A 166 38.82 10.97 3.27
CA ALA A 166 40.23 10.56 3.20
C ALA A 166 40.88 11.03 1.90
N LEU A 167 41.85 11.92 2.07
CA LEU A 167 42.75 12.50 1.08
C LEU A 167 44.09 11.72 1.14
N ALA A 168 44.60 11.27 -0.02
CA ALA A 168 45.98 10.82 -0.35
C ALA A 168 45.85 9.75 -1.45
N LEU A 169 46.47 9.82 -2.64
CA LEU A 169 47.69 10.45 -3.11
C LEU A 169 47.45 11.09 -4.49
#